data_AF-A0A4C1XUK4-F1
#
_entry.id   AF-A0A4C1XUK4-F1
#
_cell.length_a   1.000
_cell.length_b   1.000
_cell.length_c   1.000
_cell.angle_alpha   90.00
_cell.angle_beta   90.00
_cell.angle_gamma   90.00
#
_symmetry.space_group_name_H-M   'P 1'
#
loop_
_entity.id
_entity.type
_entity.pdbx_description
1 polymer ?
#
loop_
_entity_poly.entity_id
_entity_poly.type
_entity_poly.pdbx_seq_one_letter_code
_entity_poly.pdbx_strand_id
1 'polypeptide(L)'
;MRPRRESERCEGESDPVADDQSTEQTLRRASKEELMNWTHEAVKSIFSLVTGPGSKLNKSDTNSIAMCGQDILAIVAALNLRLAEVELAMASAKLEVTRTGRIMSDEAADASRPRSHASALKLAGNDKRAAIEIKKQEGGPVLAIYPVA
;
A
#
# COMPACT_ATOMS: atom_id res chain seq x y z
N MET A 1 -16.63 -41.18 64.39
CA MET A 1 -15.42 -40.75 63.64
C MET A 1 -15.80 -39.62 62.68
N ARG A 2 -15.04 -38.51 62.68
CA ARG A 2 -15.05 -37.44 61.64
C ARG A 2 -13.71 -37.48 60.89
N PRO A 3 -13.64 -37.01 59.64
CA PRO A 3 -13.07 -35.67 59.33
C PRO A 3 -13.95 -34.90 58.31
N ARG A 4 -14.24 -33.58 58.38
CA ARG A 4 -13.47 -32.30 58.42
C ARG A 4 -12.93 -31.85 57.03
N ARG A 5 -13.60 -30.81 56.47
CA ARG A 5 -13.20 -29.68 55.57
C ARG A 5 -12.43 -30.03 54.28
N GLU A 6 -12.71 -29.44 53.12
CA GLU A 6 -12.33 -28.05 52.78
C GLU A 6 -13.21 -27.41 51.69
N SER A 7 -13.36 -26.10 51.85
CA SER A 7 -13.98 -25.14 50.95
C SER A 7 -12.85 -24.27 50.47
N GLU A 8 -12.42 -24.41 49.22
CA GLU A 8 -11.50 -23.49 48.53
C GLU A 8 -11.98 -23.41 47.07
N ARG A 9 -12.64 -22.32 46.69
CA ARG A 9 -12.03 -21.23 45.91
C ARG A 9 -11.30 -21.74 44.65
N CYS A 10 -12.04 -21.93 43.57
CA CYS A 10 -11.47 -21.65 42.26
C CYS A 10 -11.73 -20.17 41.97
N GLU A 11 -10.90 -19.31 42.55
CA GLU A 11 -10.60 -18.03 41.90
C GLU A 11 -9.83 -18.38 40.62
N GLY A 12 -10.57 -18.50 39.52
CA GLY A 12 -10.01 -18.26 38.21
C GLY A 12 -9.80 -16.76 38.08
N GLU A 13 -8.84 -16.23 38.83
CA GLU A 13 -8.25 -14.91 38.59
C GLU A 13 -7.39 -15.06 37.34
N SER A 14 -8.08 -15.11 36.19
CA SER A 14 -7.46 -14.84 34.91
C SER A 14 -7.18 -13.34 34.91
N ASP A 15 -5.98 -13.01 35.35
CA ASP A 15 -5.33 -11.72 35.27
C ASP A 15 -5.66 -11.05 33.90
N PRO A 16 -6.55 -10.04 33.83
CA PRO A 16 -7.04 -9.50 32.55
C PRO A 16 -6.07 -8.52 31.89
N VAL A 17 -4.88 -8.31 32.47
CA VAL A 17 -4.00 -7.18 32.10
C VAL A 17 -2.95 -7.55 31.05
N ALA A 18 -2.64 -8.84 30.85
CA ALA A 18 -1.57 -9.28 29.95
C ALA A 18 -2.01 -9.46 28.48
N ASP A 19 -3.28 -9.75 28.22
CA ASP A 19 -3.78 -10.01 26.86
C ASP A 19 -4.13 -8.70 26.10
N ASP A 20 -4.51 -7.64 26.81
CA ASP A 20 -5.03 -6.42 26.20
C ASP A 20 -3.94 -5.63 25.46
N GLN A 21 -2.73 -5.51 26.03
CA GLN A 21 -1.59 -4.89 25.33
C GLN A 21 -1.11 -5.69 24.12
N SER A 22 -1.20 -7.02 24.18
CA SER A 22 -0.77 -7.91 23.11
C SER A 22 -1.66 -7.75 21.87
N THR A 23 -2.98 -7.66 22.09
CA THR A 23 -3.95 -7.48 21.00
C THR A 23 -3.86 -6.08 20.39
N GLU A 24 -3.77 -5.02 21.20
CA GLU A 24 -3.58 -3.66 20.69
C GLU A 24 -2.27 -3.52 19.88
N GLN A 25 -1.18 -4.10 20.37
CA GLN A 25 0.10 -4.04 19.65
C GLN A 25 0.05 -4.83 18.33
N THR A 26 -0.70 -5.92 18.30
CA THR A 26 -0.97 -6.70 17.08
C THR A 26 -1.77 -5.86 16.08
N LEU A 27 -2.83 -5.18 16.52
CA LEU A 27 -3.62 -4.29 15.65
C LEU A 27 -2.79 -3.12 15.08
N ARG A 28 -1.86 -2.57 15.87
CA ARG A 28 -0.98 -1.48 15.40
C ARG A 28 0.02 -1.92 14.34
N ARG A 29 0.39 -3.20 14.32
CA ARG A 29 1.36 -3.76 13.37
C ARG A 29 0.69 -4.43 12.17
N ALA A 30 -0.60 -4.71 12.26
CA ALA A 30 -1.35 -5.36 11.20
C ALA A 30 -1.40 -4.47 9.95
N SER A 31 -1.18 -5.09 8.80
CA SER A 31 -1.43 -4.49 7.51
C SER A 31 -2.93 -4.30 7.26
N LYS A 32 -3.23 -3.39 6.34
CA LYS A 32 -4.59 -3.13 5.86
C LYS A 32 -5.31 -4.40 5.40
N GLU A 33 -4.61 -5.27 4.67
CA GLU A 33 -5.17 -6.53 4.16
C GLU A 33 -5.50 -7.50 5.30
N GLU A 34 -4.60 -7.63 6.29
CA GLU A 34 -4.82 -8.49 7.45
C GLU A 34 -6.03 -8.04 8.26
N LEU A 35 -6.20 -6.73 8.51
CA LEU A 35 -7.35 -6.20 9.23
C LEU A 35 -8.68 -6.47 8.50
N MET A 36 -8.69 -6.35 7.16
CA MET A 36 -9.87 -6.68 6.35
C MET A 36 -10.20 -8.17 6.43
N ASN A 37 -9.18 -9.03 6.30
CA ASN A 37 -9.36 -10.48 6.36
C ASN A 37 -9.84 -10.93 7.75
N TRP A 38 -9.28 -10.38 8.83
CA TRP A 38 -9.74 -10.65 10.20
C TRP A 38 -11.18 -10.21 10.41
N THR A 39 -11.58 -9.05 9.88
CA THR A 39 -12.97 -8.60 9.98
C THR A 39 -13.92 -9.56 9.27
N HIS A 40 -13.56 -9.99 8.05
CA HIS A 40 -14.36 -10.96 7.30
C HIS A 40 -14.48 -12.30 8.04
N GLU A 41 -13.35 -12.87 8.50
CA GLU A 41 -13.37 -14.14 9.22
C GLU A 41 -14.09 -14.03 10.58
N ALA A 42 -14.00 -12.90 11.27
CA ALA A 42 -14.75 -12.66 12.51
C ALA A 42 -16.27 -12.64 12.24
N VAL A 43 -16.74 -11.87 11.25
CA VAL A 43 -18.15 -11.81 10.87
C VAL A 43 -18.66 -13.20 10.45
N LYS A 44 -17.87 -13.92 9.65
CA LYS A 44 -18.17 -15.28 9.22
C LYS A 44 -18.22 -16.29 10.37
N SER A 45 -17.30 -16.17 11.33
CA SER A 45 -17.25 -17.02 12.54
C SER A 45 -18.49 -16.78 13.40
N ILE A 46 -18.86 -15.52 13.63
CA ILE A 46 -20.10 -15.15 14.35
C ILE A 46 -21.32 -15.73 13.64
N PHE A 47 -21.41 -15.56 12.32
CA PHE A 47 -22.53 -16.05 11.54
C PHE A 47 -22.63 -17.58 11.59
N SER A 48 -21.49 -18.28 11.49
CA SER A 48 -21.40 -19.74 11.64
C SER A 48 -21.88 -20.20 13.02
N LEU A 49 -21.51 -19.50 14.08
CA LEU A 49 -21.97 -19.79 15.44
C LEU A 49 -23.49 -19.62 15.58
N VAL A 50 -24.02 -18.52 15.05
CA VAL A 50 -25.43 -18.13 15.17
C VAL A 50 -26.34 -19.00 14.31
N THR A 51 -25.86 -19.48 13.18
CA THR A 51 -26.59 -20.40 12.28
C THR A 51 -26.25 -21.86 12.51
N GLY A 52 -25.34 -22.15 13.45
CA GLY A 52 -24.82 -23.47 13.71
C GLY A 52 -25.80 -24.40 14.43
N PRO A 53 -25.57 -25.72 14.37
CA PRO A 53 -26.32 -26.70 15.14
C PRO A 53 -26.25 -26.39 16.64
N GLY A 54 -27.39 -26.32 17.32
CA GLY A 54 -27.46 -25.98 18.74
C GLY A 54 -27.61 -24.49 19.05
N SER A 55 -27.64 -23.63 18.02
CA SER A 55 -28.07 -22.24 18.18
C SER A 55 -29.51 -22.20 18.69
N LYS A 56 -29.72 -21.46 19.78
CA LYS A 56 -31.05 -21.22 20.38
C LYS A 56 -31.67 -19.90 19.91
N LEU A 57 -31.04 -19.24 18.95
CA LEU A 57 -31.49 -17.95 18.44
C LEU A 57 -32.70 -18.15 17.53
N ASN A 58 -33.67 -17.25 17.66
CA ASN A 58 -34.82 -17.26 16.79
C ASN A 58 -34.48 -16.63 15.42
N LYS A 59 -35.40 -16.71 14.47
CA LYS A 59 -35.17 -16.19 13.10
C LYS A 59 -34.94 -14.67 13.07
N SER A 60 -35.62 -13.90 13.91
CA SER A 60 -35.45 -12.44 13.97
C SER A 60 -34.09 -12.03 14.53
N ASP A 61 -33.59 -12.75 15.52
CA ASP A 61 -32.28 -12.50 16.14
C ASP A 61 -31.18 -12.81 15.13
N THR A 62 -31.25 -13.96 14.47
CA THR A 62 -30.32 -14.35 13.40
C THR A 62 -30.31 -13.33 12.26
N ASN A 63 -31.48 -12.82 11.87
CA ASN A 63 -31.57 -11.79 10.84
C ASN A 63 -30.97 -10.45 11.30
N SER A 64 -31.22 -10.04 12.54
CA SER A 64 -30.64 -8.82 13.12
C SER A 64 -29.11 -8.91 13.14
N ILE A 65 -28.57 -10.05 13.53
CA ILE A 65 -27.12 -10.30 13.53
C ILE A 65 -26.56 -10.29 12.11
N ALA A 66 -27.26 -10.87 11.14
CA ALA A 66 -26.86 -10.85 9.74
C ALA A 66 -26.77 -9.41 9.20
N MET A 67 -27.77 -8.57 9.51
CA MET A 67 -27.78 -7.15 9.16
C MET A 67 -26.61 -6.40 9.81
N CYS A 68 -26.35 -6.61 11.10
CA CYS A 68 -25.19 -6.02 11.77
C CYS A 68 -23.87 -6.45 11.08
N GLY A 69 -23.75 -7.71 10.67
CA GLY A 69 -22.59 -8.19 9.93
C GLY A 69 -22.39 -7.48 8.59
N GLN A 70 -23.48 -7.21 7.87
CA GLN A 70 -23.45 -6.43 6.63
C GLN A 70 -23.06 -4.98 6.88
N ASP A 71 -23.61 -4.34 7.91
CA ASP A 71 -23.27 -2.97 8.28
C ASP A 71 -21.79 -2.82 8.63
N ILE A 72 -21.23 -3.77 9.39
CA ILE A 72 -19.80 -3.80 9.72
C ILE A 72 -18.96 -3.87 8.43
N LEU A 73 -19.28 -4.78 7.51
CA LEU A 73 -18.55 -4.91 6.25
C LEU A 73 -18.68 -3.66 5.37
N ALA A 74 -19.87 -3.03 5.35
CA ALA A 74 -20.10 -1.79 4.63
C ALA A 74 -19.26 -0.63 5.21
N ILE A 75 -19.19 -0.51 6.53
CA ILE A 75 -18.35 0.49 7.21
C ILE A 75 -16.87 0.26 6.87
N VAL A 76 -16.39 -0.99 6.94
CA VAL A 76 -15.00 -1.31 6.59
C VAL A 76 -14.70 -0.97 5.13
N ALA A 77 -15.62 -1.28 4.20
CA ALA A 77 -15.47 -0.92 2.79
C ALA A 77 -15.43 0.60 2.58
N ALA A 78 -16.29 1.36 3.27
CA ALA A 78 -16.30 2.81 3.20
C ALA A 78 -15.00 3.42 3.76
N LEU A 79 -14.49 2.91 4.88
CA LEU A 79 -13.20 3.34 5.45
C LEU A 79 -12.04 3.01 4.51
N ASN A 80 -12.03 1.83 3.91
CA ASN A 80 -11.02 1.41 2.94
C ASN A 80 -11.00 2.35 1.71
N LEU A 81 -12.17 2.71 1.19
CA LEU A 81 -12.29 3.65 0.09
C LEU A 81 -11.74 5.04 0.45
N ARG A 82 -12.15 5.58 1.60
CA ARG A 82 -11.67 6.89 2.08
C ARG A 82 -10.16 6.91 2.32
N LEU A 83 -9.60 5.80 2.82
CA LEU A 83 -8.16 5.67 2.98
C LEU A 83 -7.46 5.73 1.62
N ALA A 84 -7.96 5.01 0.63
CA ALA A 84 -7.40 5.01 -0.73
C ALA A 84 -7.50 6.39 -1.40
N GLU A 85 -8.60 7.13 -1.18
CA GLU A 85 -8.77 8.51 -1.65
C GLU A 85 -7.69 9.45 -1.07
N VAL A 86 -7.41 9.32 0.23
CA VAL A 86 -6.38 10.13 0.91
C VAL A 86 -4.98 9.75 0.45
N GLU A 87 -4.68 8.45 0.29
CA GLU A 87 -3.41 7.97 -0.25
C GLU A 87 -3.16 8.51 -1.67
N LEU A 88 -4.21 8.50 -2.51
CA LEU A 88 -4.15 9.07 -3.86
C LEU A 88 -3.91 10.58 -3.84
N ALA A 89 -4.66 11.32 -3.01
CA ALA A 89 -4.48 12.76 -2.86
C ALA A 89 -3.06 13.10 -2.41
N MET A 90 -2.50 12.35 -1.45
CA MET A 90 -1.12 12.53 -0.99
C MET A 90 -0.10 12.25 -2.10
N ALA A 91 -0.29 11.18 -2.87
CA ALA A 91 0.58 10.86 -4.00
C ALA A 91 0.54 11.96 -5.08
N SER A 92 -0.64 12.47 -5.40
CA SER A 92 -0.80 13.58 -6.35
C SER A 92 -0.12 14.86 -5.86
N ALA A 93 -0.30 15.23 -4.58
CA ALA A 93 0.33 16.40 -4.00
C ALA A 93 1.86 16.30 -4.04
N LYS A 94 2.41 15.13 -3.69
CA LYS A 94 3.85 14.86 -3.78
C LYS A 94 4.37 14.97 -5.22
N LEU A 95 3.58 14.53 -6.20
CA LEU A 95 3.92 14.65 -7.61
C LEU A 95 3.92 16.12 -8.06
N GLU A 96 2.94 16.93 -7.66
CA GLU A 96 2.93 18.36 -8.00
C GLU A 96 4.11 19.11 -7.36
N VAL A 97 4.49 18.80 -6.13
CA VAL A 97 5.68 19.39 -5.47
C VAL A 97 6.96 19.04 -6.22
N THR A 98 7.12 17.78 -6.63
CA THR A 98 8.29 17.38 -7.43
C THR A 98 8.29 17.98 -8.82
N ARG A 99 7.11 18.13 -9.46
CA ARG A 99 6.96 18.78 -10.76
C ARG A 99 7.32 20.28 -10.68
N THR A 100 6.76 21.00 -9.73
CA THR A 100 7.06 22.43 -9.54
C THR A 100 8.51 22.67 -9.13
N GLY A 101 9.06 21.85 -8.23
CA GLY A 101 10.48 21.88 -7.89
C GLY A 101 11.40 21.61 -9.08
N ARG A 102 11.00 20.71 -10.00
CA ARG A 102 11.73 20.49 -11.25
C ARG A 102 11.65 21.69 -12.20
N ILE A 103 10.47 22.29 -12.37
CA ILE A 103 10.30 23.48 -13.22
C ILE A 103 11.15 24.64 -12.69
N MET A 104 11.14 24.90 -11.38
CA MET A 104 12.00 25.95 -10.80
C MET A 104 13.49 25.62 -10.88
N SER A 105 13.87 24.34 -10.85
CA SER A 105 15.26 23.91 -11.07
C SER A 105 15.69 24.03 -12.53
N ASP A 106 14.81 23.75 -13.49
CA ASP A 106 15.06 23.94 -14.93
C ASP A 106 15.11 25.43 -15.31
N GLU A 107 14.27 26.27 -14.70
CA GLU A 107 14.29 27.72 -14.93
C GLU A 107 15.53 28.40 -14.30
N ALA A 108 16.00 27.89 -13.14
CA ALA A 108 17.28 28.28 -12.58
C ALA A 108 18.49 27.77 -13.42
N ALA A 109 18.37 26.59 -14.03
CA ALA A 109 19.40 26.04 -14.92
C ALA A 109 19.44 26.74 -16.30
N ASP A 110 18.32 27.29 -16.78
CA ASP A 110 18.26 28.09 -18.01
C ASP A 110 18.77 29.53 -17.78
N ALA A 111 18.58 30.08 -16.58
CA ALA A 111 19.17 31.35 -16.17
C ALA A 111 20.70 31.28 -15.93
N SER A 112 21.26 30.10 -15.66
CA SER A 112 22.69 29.91 -15.37
C SER A 112 23.49 29.26 -16.50
N ARG A 113 22.92 29.08 -17.69
CA ARG A 113 23.64 28.48 -18.82
C ARG A 113 24.45 29.57 -19.54
N PRO A 114 25.80 29.57 -19.47
CA PRO A 114 26.58 30.49 -20.30
C PRO A 114 26.24 30.15 -21.75
N ARG A 115 25.66 31.13 -22.48
CA ARG A 115 25.44 31.02 -23.91
C ARG A 115 26.79 30.72 -24.56
N SER A 116 27.04 29.45 -24.87
CA SER A 116 28.17 29.11 -25.73
C SER A 116 27.83 29.61 -27.12
N HIS A 117 28.44 30.74 -27.48
CA HIS A 117 28.29 31.47 -28.74
C HIS A 117 28.64 30.62 -29.99
N ALA A 118 29.14 29.38 -29.83
CA ALA A 118 29.56 28.50 -30.90
C ALA A 118 28.42 28.04 -31.84
N SER A 119 27.17 28.02 -31.36
CA SER A 119 26.02 27.59 -32.17
C SER A 119 25.43 28.66 -33.08
N ALA A 120 25.85 29.93 -32.95
CA ALA A 120 25.30 31.06 -33.72
C ALA A 120 26.01 31.30 -35.08
N LEU A 121 27.08 30.57 -35.40
CA LEU A 121 27.85 30.74 -36.64
C LEU A 121 27.55 29.69 -37.72
N LYS A 122 26.45 28.93 -37.60
CA LYS A 122 25.95 28.14 -38.72
C LYS A 122 24.99 28.98 -39.55
N LEU A 123 25.53 29.67 -40.56
CA LEU A 123 25.09 29.62 -41.96
C LEU A 123 25.68 30.79 -42.79
N ALA A 124 26.62 30.44 -43.66
CA ALA A 124 26.76 31.02 -45.01
C ALA A 124 27.53 29.99 -45.84
N GLY A 125 26.91 29.42 -46.87
CA GLY A 125 27.30 29.80 -48.22
C GLY A 125 28.29 28.80 -48.82
N ASN A 126 27.72 27.76 -49.42
CA ASN A 126 28.22 26.95 -50.53
C ASN A 126 29.43 27.50 -51.31
N ASP A 127 30.56 26.78 -51.28
CA ASP A 127 31.40 26.60 -52.48
C ASP A 127 32.38 25.39 -52.39
N LYS A 128 32.20 24.48 -53.36
CA LYS A 128 33.18 23.70 -54.14
C LYS A 128 34.39 23.01 -53.47
N ARG A 129 34.33 21.67 -53.53
CA ARG A 129 35.40 20.72 -53.92
C ARG A 129 36.71 20.69 -53.12
N ALA A 130 36.83 19.68 -52.25
CA ALA A 130 38.00 18.80 -52.16
C ALA A 130 37.51 17.49 -51.54
N ALA A 131 37.33 16.46 -52.35
CA ALA A 131 38.26 15.34 -52.48
C ALA A 131 37.83 14.17 -51.58
N ILE A 132 37.57 13.06 -52.26
CA ILE A 132 37.03 11.80 -51.79
C ILE A 132 38.04 11.11 -50.88
N GLU A 133 37.64 10.68 -49.70
CA GLU A 133 38.14 9.42 -49.14
C GLU A 133 37.03 8.71 -48.35
N ILE A 134 36.48 7.69 -48.99
CA ILE A 134 35.52 6.74 -48.42
C ILE A 134 36.30 5.80 -47.50
N LYS A 135 36.05 5.84 -46.18
CA LYS A 135 36.29 4.70 -45.29
C LYS A 135 35.12 4.50 -44.32
N LYS A 136 34.54 3.29 -44.41
CA LYS A 136 33.67 2.53 -43.47
C LYS A 136 33.98 2.85 -41.99
N GLN A 137 33.07 2.74 -41.03
CA GLN A 137 31.98 1.76 -40.86
C GLN A 137 30.99 2.29 -39.80
N GLU A 138 29.68 2.13 -40.02
CA GLU A 138 28.65 2.31 -38.99
C GLU A 138 28.90 1.30 -37.85
N GLY A 139 29.20 1.81 -36.66
CA GLY A 139 29.40 1.02 -35.45
C GLY A 139 28.41 1.44 -34.38
N GLY A 140 27.18 0.97 -34.48
CA GLY A 140 26.23 0.99 -33.36
C GLY A 140 26.61 -0.06 -32.31
N PRO A 141 26.17 0.08 -31.05
CA PRO A 141 26.49 -0.87 -30.00
C PRO A 141 25.88 -2.25 -30.31
N VAL A 142 26.73 -3.28 -30.32
CA VAL A 142 26.34 -4.68 -30.46
C VAL A 142 26.15 -5.28 -29.07
N LEU A 143 24.92 -5.70 -28.74
CA LEU A 143 24.63 -6.53 -27.57
C LEU A 143 25.08 -7.98 -27.87
N ALA A 144 26.15 -8.42 -27.21
CA ALA A 144 26.52 -9.83 -27.18
C ALA A 144 25.74 -10.53 -26.06
N ILE A 145 24.88 -11.49 -26.41
CA ILE A 145 24.21 -12.39 -25.46
C ILE A 145 25.00 -13.70 -25.47
N TYR A 146 25.59 -14.05 -24.33
CA TYR A 146 26.21 -15.37 -24.12
C TYR A 146 25.19 -16.31 -23.47
N PRO A 147 25.03 -17.55 -23.96
CA PRO A 147 24.23 -18.55 -23.27
C PRO A 147 24.97 -19.00 -22.00
N VAL A 148 24.25 -19.01 -20.88
CA VAL A 148 24.68 -19.66 -19.65
C VAL A 148 24.38 -21.14 -19.81
N ALA A 149 25.41 -21.97 -19.71
CA ALA A 149 25.29 -23.42 -19.57
C ALA A 149 25.00 -23.80 -18.11
#